data_AF-A0A2V7XX84-F1
#
_entry.id   AF-A0A2V7XX84-F1
#
_cell.length_a   1.000
_cell.length_b   1.000
_cell.length_c   1.000
_cell.angle_alpha   90.00
_cell.angle_beta   90.00
_cell.angle_gamma   90.00
#
_symmetry.space_group_name_H-M   'P 1'
#
loop_
_entity.id
_entity.type
_entity.pdbx_description
1 polymer ?
#
loop_
_entity_poly.entity_id
_entity_poly.type
_entity_poly.pdbx_seq_one_letter_code
_entity_poly.pdbx_strand_id
1 'polypeptide(L)'
;MPSVERILSGQAFAPLIAEFGRARVKDRLTAHLDELRASASAFDERSAADAVRSALQPSVASSLRRVINASGVIIHTNLGRAPIDPALWARAGEITECYSNLEFDIEAGERGARDAHLESLCRTLFGCQGALLTNNNAAAALLLLAAIAPKREVLVSRGELVEIGGSFRVPDVIQQGGAKLREVGT
;
A
#
# COMPACT_ATOMS: atom_id res chain seq x y z
N MET A 1 -25.67 -27.04 -27.53
CA MET A 1 -24.42 -26.65 -26.82
C MET A 1 -24.02 -27.77 -25.86
N PRO A 2 -22.72 -28.04 -25.64
CA PRO A 2 -22.26 -29.05 -24.68
C PRO A 2 -22.69 -28.75 -23.25
N SER A 3 -22.67 -29.76 -22.36
CA SER A 3 -22.93 -29.53 -20.93
C SER A 3 -21.78 -28.72 -20.30
N VAL A 4 -22.11 -27.92 -19.28
CA VAL A 4 -21.12 -27.16 -18.51
C VAL A 4 -19.99 -28.07 -18.00
N GLU A 5 -20.34 -29.25 -17.50
CA GLU A 5 -19.36 -30.20 -16.96
C GLU A 5 -18.39 -30.72 -18.04
N ARG A 6 -18.89 -30.94 -19.27
CA ARG A 6 -18.04 -31.34 -20.39
C ARG A 6 -17.07 -30.23 -20.79
N ILE A 7 -17.52 -28.99 -20.78
CA ILE A 7 -16.69 -27.82 -21.11
C ILE A 7 -15.63 -27.59 -20.02
N LEU A 8 -16.02 -27.68 -18.74
CA LEU A 8 -15.10 -27.55 -17.60
C LEU A 8 -14.05 -28.66 -17.53
N SER A 9 -14.29 -29.79 -18.18
CA SER A 9 -13.33 -30.90 -18.29
C SER A 9 -12.41 -30.76 -19.52
N GLY A 10 -12.65 -29.74 -20.36
CA GLY A 10 -11.86 -29.45 -21.54
C GLY A 10 -10.50 -28.85 -21.20
N GLN A 11 -9.51 -29.07 -22.08
CA GLN A 11 -8.14 -28.59 -21.87
C GLN A 11 -8.05 -27.06 -21.81
N ALA A 12 -8.95 -26.33 -22.50
CA ALA A 12 -8.98 -24.88 -22.49
C ALA A 12 -9.35 -24.29 -21.12
N PHE A 13 -10.11 -25.02 -20.30
CA PHE A 13 -10.60 -24.56 -19.01
C PHE A 13 -9.75 -25.01 -17.82
N ALA A 14 -8.87 -26.00 -17.98
CA ALA A 14 -7.97 -26.45 -16.91
C ALA A 14 -7.08 -25.32 -16.35
N PRO A 15 -6.42 -24.47 -17.17
CA PRO A 15 -5.65 -23.34 -16.66
C PRO A 15 -6.51 -22.30 -15.93
N LEU A 16 -7.74 -22.05 -16.42
CA LEU A 16 -8.68 -21.12 -15.79
C LEU A 16 -9.12 -21.62 -14.40
N ILE A 17 -9.35 -22.93 -14.28
CA ILE A 17 -9.74 -23.53 -13.00
C ILE A 17 -8.58 -23.46 -12.00
N ALA A 18 -7.35 -23.70 -12.46
CA ALA A 18 -6.16 -23.57 -11.62
C ALA A 18 -5.94 -22.12 -11.13
N GLU A 19 -6.19 -21.13 -11.99
CA GLU A 19 -5.96 -19.70 -11.68
C GLU A 19 -7.12 -19.06 -10.88
N PHE A 20 -8.37 -19.33 -11.26
CA PHE A 20 -9.55 -18.63 -10.73
C PHE A 20 -10.41 -19.47 -9.78
N GLY A 21 -10.13 -20.78 -9.67
CA GLY A 21 -10.95 -21.72 -8.92
C GLY A 21 -12.20 -22.20 -9.68
N ARG A 22 -12.53 -23.49 -9.55
CA ARG A 22 -13.60 -24.15 -10.32
C ARG A 22 -14.96 -23.45 -10.21
N ALA A 23 -15.35 -23.00 -9.01
CA ALA A 23 -16.65 -22.37 -8.78
C ALA A 23 -16.81 -21.08 -9.60
N ARG A 24 -15.81 -20.19 -9.55
CA ARG A 24 -15.85 -18.90 -10.26
C ARG A 24 -15.83 -19.07 -11.78
N VAL A 25 -15.06 -20.04 -12.27
CA VAL A 25 -15.05 -20.42 -13.69
C VAL A 25 -16.40 -20.97 -14.11
N LYS A 26 -17.01 -21.86 -13.32
CA LYS A 26 -18.34 -22.42 -13.59
C LYS A 26 -19.41 -21.34 -13.65
N ASP A 27 -19.44 -20.43 -12.67
CA ASP A 27 -20.43 -19.36 -12.61
C ASP A 27 -20.32 -18.43 -13.83
N ARG A 28 -19.09 -18.01 -14.17
CA ARG A 28 -18.89 -17.13 -15.33
C ARG A 28 -19.13 -17.86 -16.66
N LEU A 29 -18.74 -19.12 -16.78
CA LEU A 29 -19.05 -19.94 -17.96
C LEU A 29 -20.57 -20.09 -18.14
N THR A 30 -21.31 -20.31 -17.04
CA THR A 30 -22.78 -20.43 -17.11
C THR A 30 -23.40 -19.14 -17.60
N ALA A 31 -22.99 -17.99 -17.04
CA ALA A 31 -23.44 -16.68 -17.50
C ALA A 31 -23.11 -16.43 -18.99
N HIS A 32 -21.90 -16.81 -19.42
CA HIS A 32 -21.50 -16.67 -20.83
C HIS A 32 -22.31 -17.59 -21.77
N LEU A 33 -22.63 -18.81 -21.35
CA LEU A 33 -23.49 -19.70 -22.13
C LEU A 33 -24.92 -19.16 -22.23
N ASP A 34 -25.43 -18.49 -21.19
CA ASP A 34 -26.73 -17.82 -21.23
C ASP A 34 -26.73 -16.63 -22.22
N GLU A 35 -25.65 -15.84 -22.27
CA GLU A 35 -25.44 -14.78 -23.27
C GLU A 35 -25.44 -15.34 -24.71
N LEU A 36 -24.76 -16.46 -24.94
CA LEU A 36 -24.72 -17.12 -26.25
C LEU A 36 -26.09 -17.68 -26.67
N ARG A 37 -26.85 -18.24 -25.72
CA ARG A 37 -28.23 -18.73 -25.96
C ARG A 37 -29.16 -17.58 -26.35
N ALA A 38 -29.10 -16.46 -25.62
CA ALA A 38 -29.93 -15.29 -25.88
C ALA A 38 -29.64 -14.65 -27.25
N SER A 39 -28.38 -14.68 -27.70
CA SER A 39 -27.95 -14.13 -28.99
C SER A 39 -28.01 -15.12 -30.16
N ALA A 40 -28.47 -16.36 -29.94
CA ALA A 40 -28.45 -17.45 -30.92
C ALA A 40 -27.06 -17.70 -31.56
N SER A 41 -25.99 -17.45 -30.80
CA SER A 41 -24.61 -17.59 -31.27
C SER A 41 -24.11 -19.03 -31.10
N ALA A 42 -23.24 -19.46 -32.03
CA ALA A 42 -22.58 -20.76 -31.92
C ALA A 42 -21.60 -20.80 -30.74
N PHE A 43 -21.51 -21.96 -30.08
CA PHE A 43 -20.50 -22.20 -29.06
C PHE A 43 -19.16 -22.52 -29.71
N ASP A 44 -18.13 -21.77 -29.35
CA ASP A 44 -16.74 -22.08 -29.61
C ASP A 44 -15.98 -22.15 -28.29
N GLU A 45 -15.28 -23.27 -28.05
CA GLU A 45 -14.65 -23.56 -26.76
C GLU A 45 -13.53 -22.57 -26.44
N ARG A 46 -12.74 -22.19 -27.44
CA ARG A 46 -11.64 -21.26 -27.28
C ARG A 46 -12.14 -19.85 -26.97
N SER A 47 -13.12 -19.37 -27.74
CA SER A 47 -13.74 -18.06 -27.53
C SER A 47 -14.43 -17.99 -26.16
N ALA A 48 -15.09 -19.07 -25.72
CA ALA A 48 -15.70 -19.14 -24.40
C ALA A 48 -14.65 -19.09 -23.27
N ALA A 49 -13.53 -19.81 -23.42
CA ALA A 49 -12.43 -19.75 -22.46
C ALA A 49 -11.83 -18.35 -22.36
N ASP A 50 -11.60 -17.67 -23.50
CA ASP A 50 -11.08 -16.30 -23.55
C ASP A 50 -12.06 -15.29 -22.93
N ALA A 51 -13.36 -15.42 -23.20
CA ALA A 51 -14.39 -14.57 -22.60
C ALA A 51 -14.48 -14.76 -21.07
N VAL A 52 -14.41 -16.00 -20.60
CA VAL A 52 -14.40 -16.32 -19.16
C VAL A 52 -13.13 -15.78 -18.50
N ARG A 53 -11.96 -15.96 -19.13
CA ARG A 53 -10.70 -15.38 -18.67
C ARG A 53 -10.78 -13.88 -18.54
N SER A 54 -11.18 -13.18 -19.60
CA SER A 54 -11.24 -11.72 -19.63
C SER A 54 -12.17 -11.16 -18.55
N ALA A 55 -13.28 -11.86 -18.27
CA ALA A 55 -14.21 -11.46 -17.23
C ALA A 55 -13.67 -11.70 -15.81
N LEU A 56 -12.85 -12.74 -15.60
CA LEU A 56 -12.30 -13.09 -14.29
C LEU A 56 -10.95 -12.42 -14.00
N GLN A 57 -10.15 -12.06 -15.02
CA GLN A 57 -8.83 -11.45 -14.85
C GLN A 57 -8.81 -10.24 -13.90
N PRO A 58 -9.78 -9.29 -13.95
CA PRO A 58 -9.78 -8.14 -13.05
C PRO A 58 -9.91 -8.50 -11.57
N SER A 59 -10.46 -9.67 -11.26
CA SER A 59 -10.70 -10.11 -9.87
C SER A 59 -9.48 -10.69 -9.18
N VAL A 60 -8.46 -11.10 -9.93
CA VAL A 60 -7.18 -11.59 -9.39
C VAL A 60 -6.05 -10.59 -9.64
N ALA A 61 -6.28 -9.59 -10.49
CA ALA A 61 -5.33 -8.53 -10.71
C ALA A 61 -5.23 -7.63 -9.47
N SER A 62 -4.00 -7.27 -9.10
CA SER A 62 -3.79 -6.23 -8.09
C SER A 62 -4.41 -4.92 -8.56
N SER A 63 -5.17 -4.27 -7.68
CA SER A 63 -5.65 -2.90 -7.89
C SER A 63 -4.49 -1.90 -7.93
N LEU A 64 -3.38 -2.23 -7.25
CA LEU A 64 -2.13 -1.46 -7.30
C LEU A 64 -1.23 -1.98 -8.42
N ARG A 65 -0.88 -1.10 -9.36
CA ARG A 65 -0.06 -1.44 -10.53
C ARG A 65 1.06 -0.43 -10.73
N ARG A 66 2.17 -0.87 -11.30
CA ARG A 66 3.22 0.03 -11.77
C ARG A 66 2.67 0.94 -12.88
N VAL A 67 3.10 2.20 -12.86
CA VAL A 67 2.74 3.21 -13.86
C VAL A 67 4.00 3.89 -14.42
N ILE A 68 3.87 4.54 -15.57
CA ILE A 68 4.92 5.38 -16.16
C ILE A 68 4.59 6.83 -15.81
N ASN A 69 5.50 7.51 -15.10
CA ASN A 69 5.34 8.93 -14.77
C ASN A 69 5.88 9.81 -15.92
N ALA A 70 4.98 10.43 -16.67
CA ALA A 70 5.29 11.38 -17.74
C ALA A 70 4.99 12.85 -17.38
N SER A 71 4.70 13.15 -16.10
CA SER A 71 4.30 14.49 -15.65
C SER A 71 5.46 15.46 -15.47
N GLY A 72 6.70 14.96 -15.39
CA GLY A 72 7.88 15.74 -14.97
C GLY A 72 7.94 16.02 -13.46
N VAL A 73 6.92 15.64 -12.68
CA VAL A 73 6.91 15.78 -11.22
C VAL A 73 7.68 14.64 -10.58
N ILE A 74 8.79 14.95 -9.90
CA ILE A 74 9.66 13.94 -9.26
C ILE A 74 8.97 13.33 -8.03
N ILE A 75 8.55 14.16 -7.07
CA ILE A 75 7.82 13.71 -5.86
C ILE A 75 6.33 13.78 -6.11
N HIS A 76 5.81 12.82 -6.87
CA HIS A 76 4.40 12.79 -7.23
C HIS A 76 3.57 12.11 -6.13
N THR A 77 2.80 12.89 -5.37
CA THR A 77 2.02 12.38 -4.22
C THR A 77 1.04 11.26 -4.60
N ASN A 78 0.32 11.41 -5.71
CA ASN A 78 -0.63 10.39 -6.18
C ASN A 78 0.02 9.13 -6.77
N LEU A 79 1.28 9.20 -7.23
CA LEU A 79 1.98 8.05 -7.83
C LEU A 79 2.94 7.35 -6.84
N GLY A 80 2.84 7.65 -5.55
CA GLY A 80 3.61 6.98 -4.52
C GLY A 80 4.91 7.68 -4.11
N ARG A 81 5.08 8.98 -4.41
CA ARG A 81 6.23 9.80 -4.00
C ARG A 81 7.54 9.27 -4.60
N ALA A 82 8.57 9.06 -3.78
CA ALA A 82 9.90 8.66 -4.22
C ALA A 82 9.93 7.16 -4.57
N PRO A 83 10.32 6.78 -5.79
CA PRO A 83 10.64 5.39 -6.11
C PRO A 83 11.81 4.88 -5.25
N ILE A 84 11.79 3.58 -4.95
CA ILE A 84 12.86 2.92 -4.19
C ILE A 84 13.89 2.36 -5.17
N ASP A 85 15.17 2.56 -4.86
CA ASP A 85 16.27 1.96 -5.61
C ASP A 85 16.20 0.41 -5.56
N PRO A 86 16.31 -0.29 -6.71
CA PRO A 86 16.20 -1.76 -6.73
C PRO A 86 17.22 -2.48 -5.85
N ALA A 87 18.46 -1.98 -5.74
CA ALA A 87 19.48 -2.61 -4.91
C ALA A 87 19.23 -2.35 -3.42
N LEU A 88 18.64 -1.21 -3.06
CA LEU A 88 18.14 -0.97 -1.70
C LEU A 88 16.98 -1.92 -1.35
N TRP A 89 16.01 -2.09 -2.25
CA TRP A 89 14.88 -2.98 -2.03
C TRP A 89 15.31 -4.45 -1.91
N ALA A 90 16.25 -4.91 -2.74
CA ALA A 90 16.78 -6.26 -2.66
C ALA A 90 17.39 -6.57 -1.28
N ARG A 91 18.23 -5.67 -0.76
CA ARG A 91 18.81 -5.79 0.59
C ARG A 91 17.77 -5.79 1.71
N ALA A 92 16.73 -4.97 1.57
CA ALA A 92 15.62 -4.99 2.52
C ALA A 92 14.83 -6.31 2.45
N GLY A 93 14.65 -6.86 1.24
CA GLY A 93 14.07 -8.18 1.00
C GLY A 93 14.80 -9.28 1.76
N GLU A 94 16.12 -9.37 1.62
CA GLU A 94 16.94 -10.37 2.31
C GLU A 94 16.72 -10.40 3.84
N ILE A 95 16.52 -9.24 4.47
CA ILE A 95 16.25 -9.12 5.91
C ILE A 95 14.80 -9.48 6.25
N THR A 96 13.84 -9.12 5.40
CA THR A 96 12.40 -9.22 5.69
C THR A 96 11.77 -10.55 5.25
N GLU A 97 12.45 -11.33 4.42
CA GLU A 97 12.04 -12.68 4.02
C GLU A 97 12.21 -13.71 5.14
N CYS A 98 12.99 -13.42 6.17
CA CYS A 98 13.30 -14.30 7.31
C CYS A 98 13.18 -13.58 8.65
N TYR A 99 13.44 -14.31 9.74
CA TYR A 99 13.63 -13.70 11.07
C TYR A 99 14.85 -12.78 11.06
N SER A 100 14.74 -11.66 11.78
CA SER A 100 15.81 -10.69 11.97
C SER A 100 15.95 -10.29 13.43
N ASN A 101 17.05 -9.63 13.76
CA ASN A 101 17.31 -9.08 15.10
C ASN A 101 16.57 -7.75 15.36
N LEU A 102 15.38 -7.59 14.77
CA LEU A 102 14.61 -6.34 14.81
C LEU A 102 14.40 -5.81 16.22
N GLU A 103 14.14 -6.68 17.20
CA GLU A 103 14.01 -6.36 18.63
C GLU A 103 14.85 -7.31 19.49
N PHE A 104 16.01 -7.74 18.99
CA PHE A 104 16.89 -8.67 19.69
C PHE A 104 18.33 -8.15 19.65
N ASP A 105 18.95 -8.01 20.81
CA ASP A 105 20.36 -7.69 20.93
C ASP A 105 21.16 -9.00 20.84
N ILE A 106 21.98 -9.13 19.80
CA ILE A 106 22.76 -10.35 19.54
C ILE A 106 23.90 -10.50 20.56
N GLU A 107 24.48 -9.40 21.03
CA GLU A 107 25.61 -9.43 21.96
C GLU A 107 25.15 -9.72 23.39
N ALA A 108 24.04 -9.11 23.80
CA ALA A 108 23.46 -9.32 25.14
C ALA A 108 22.58 -10.58 25.23
N GLY A 109 22.09 -11.08 24.09
CA GLY A 109 21.23 -12.27 24.03
C GLY A 109 19.81 -12.05 24.58
N GLU A 110 19.32 -10.81 24.56
CA GLU A 110 18.04 -10.42 25.13
C GLU A 110 17.23 -9.50 24.21
N ARG A 111 16.04 -9.09 24.68
CA ARG A 111 15.17 -8.17 23.92
C ARG A 111 15.83 -6.80 23.82
N GLY A 112 16.00 -6.32 22.59
CA GLY A 112 16.52 -4.99 22.28
C GLY A 112 15.43 -4.01 21.80
N ALA A 113 15.79 -2.73 21.71
CA ALA A 113 14.93 -1.70 21.13
C ALA A 113 15.17 -1.58 19.61
N ARG A 114 14.12 -1.67 18.81
CA ARG A 114 14.22 -1.55 17.34
C ARG A 114 14.83 -0.25 16.85
N ASP A 115 14.63 0.85 17.58
CA ASP A 115 15.08 2.18 17.17
C ASP A 115 16.62 2.31 17.26
N ALA A 116 17.28 1.45 18.04
CA ALA A 116 18.73 1.44 18.19
C ALA A 116 19.47 1.25 16.85
N HIS A 117 18.86 0.51 15.91
CA HIS A 117 19.40 0.27 14.57
C HIS A 117 19.57 1.55 13.73
N LEU A 118 18.77 2.59 14.00
CA LEU A 118 18.77 3.84 13.24
C LEU A 118 19.20 5.05 14.06
N GLU A 119 19.14 4.98 15.38
CA GLU A 119 19.49 6.11 16.25
C GLU A 119 20.93 6.58 16.02
N SER A 120 21.90 5.67 15.95
CA SER A 120 23.31 6.00 15.69
C SER A 120 23.49 6.72 14.34
N LEU A 121 22.78 6.26 13.30
CA LEU A 121 22.80 6.88 11.98
C LEU A 121 22.19 8.29 12.03
N CYS A 122 21.04 8.47 12.69
CA CYS A 122 20.40 9.78 12.84
C CYS A 122 21.28 10.76 13.61
N ARG A 123 21.92 10.31 14.70
CA ARG A 123 22.85 11.15 15.47
C ARG A 123 24.04 11.59 14.62
N THR A 124 24.55 10.71 13.78
CA THR A 124 25.66 11.01 12.87
C THR A 124 25.24 11.99 11.76
N LEU A 125 24.10 11.77 11.13
CA LEU A 125 23.63 12.59 10.00
C LEU A 125 23.11 13.97 10.42
N PHE A 126 22.43 14.05 11.56
CA PHE A 126 21.72 15.26 11.99
C PHE A 126 22.32 15.95 13.22
N GLY A 127 23.35 15.36 13.85
CA GLY A 127 23.99 15.94 15.04
C GLY A 127 23.06 16.02 16.26
N CYS A 128 22.00 15.20 16.32
CA CYS A 128 21.05 15.21 17.43
C CYS A 128 21.53 14.37 18.63
N GLN A 129 20.93 14.60 19.80
CA GLN A 129 21.22 13.84 21.03
C GLN A 129 20.54 12.46 21.04
N GLY A 130 19.42 12.33 20.34
CA GLY A 130 18.65 11.11 20.17
C GLY A 130 17.69 11.25 18.99
N ALA A 131 17.12 10.14 18.55
CA ALA A 131 16.19 10.12 17.42
C ALA A 131 15.08 9.11 17.65
N LEU A 132 13.87 9.45 17.23
CA LEU A 132 12.72 8.56 17.20
C LEU A 132 12.14 8.56 15.80
N LEU A 133 11.94 7.36 15.24
CA LEU A 133 11.28 7.20 13.96
C LEU A 133 9.82 6.79 14.19
N THR A 134 8.92 7.44 13.47
CA THR A 134 7.50 7.11 13.50
C THR A 134 7.05 6.72 12.09
N ASN A 135 5.82 6.21 11.97
CA ASN A 135 5.25 5.78 10.70
C ASN A 135 5.39 6.84 9.58
N ASN A 136 5.16 8.12 9.90
CA ASN A 136 5.34 9.23 8.98
C ASN A 136 5.43 10.57 9.74
N ASN A 137 5.70 11.66 9.01
CA ASN A 137 5.82 12.99 9.62
C ASN A 137 4.54 13.49 10.31
N ALA A 138 3.35 13.09 9.83
CA ALA A 138 2.09 13.48 10.48
C ALA A 138 1.97 12.85 11.88
N ALA A 139 2.31 11.56 11.99
CA ALA A 139 2.38 10.85 13.27
C ALA A 139 3.47 11.43 14.17
N ALA A 140 4.62 11.82 13.62
CA ALA A 140 5.68 12.49 14.36
C ALA A 140 5.22 13.81 14.98
N ALA A 141 4.58 14.68 14.18
CA ALA A 141 4.05 15.95 14.66
C ALA A 141 2.99 15.75 15.75
N LEU A 142 2.06 14.83 15.54
CA LEU A 142 1.03 14.49 16.53
C LEU A 142 1.65 14.00 17.85
N LEU A 143 2.58 13.05 17.77
CA LEU A 143 3.24 12.47 18.93
C LEU A 143 4.05 13.52 19.70
N LEU A 144 4.79 14.37 19.00
CA LEU A 144 5.55 15.46 19.59
C LEU A 144 4.64 16.39 20.39
N LEU A 145 3.54 16.85 19.78
CA LEU A 145 2.59 17.77 20.40
C LEU A 145 1.90 17.15 21.61
N ALA A 146 1.48 15.89 21.49
CA ALA A 146 0.88 15.12 22.59
C ALA A 146 1.85 14.93 23.77
N ALA A 147 3.15 14.76 23.49
CA ALA A 147 4.16 14.56 24.52
C ALA A 147 4.54 15.86 25.24
N ILE A 148 4.68 16.99 24.53
CA ILE A 148 5.31 18.20 25.11
C ILE A 148 4.36 19.39 25.33
N ALA A 149 3.22 19.42 24.63
CA ALA A 149 2.31 20.55 24.64
C ALA A 149 0.84 20.25 25.02
N PRO A 150 0.49 19.17 25.78
CA PRO A 150 -0.90 18.92 26.11
C PRO A 150 -1.49 20.08 26.92
N LYS A 151 -2.62 20.61 26.45
CA LYS A 151 -3.36 21.77 26.98
C LYS A 151 -2.59 23.10 26.97
N ARG A 152 -1.39 23.14 26.40
CA ARG A 152 -0.54 24.35 26.28
C ARG A 152 -0.75 25.02 24.92
N GLU A 153 -0.38 26.29 24.84
CA GLU A 153 -0.38 27.01 23.57
C GLU A 153 0.84 26.66 22.72
N VAL A 154 0.62 26.46 21.42
CA VAL A 154 1.67 26.27 20.41
C VAL A 154 1.59 27.43 19.45
N LEU A 155 2.66 28.23 19.45
CA LEU A 155 2.80 29.39 18.57
C LEU A 155 3.12 28.91 17.15
N VAL A 156 2.34 29.34 16.17
CA VAL A 156 2.55 29.02 14.75
C VAL A 156 2.36 30.28 13.92
N SER A 157 3.24 30.52 12.96
CA SER A 157 3.05 31.62 12.01
C SER A 157 1.81 31.37 11.15
N ARG A 158 1.00 32.39 10.88
CA ARG A 158 -0.16 32.25 9.96
C ARG A 158 0.24 31.69 8.59
N GLY A 159 1.44 32.02 8.09
CA GLY A 159 1.97 31.51 6.83
C GLY A 159 2.35 30.01 6.85
N GLU A 160 2.42 29.40 8.03
CA GLU A 160 2.79 27.99 8.24
C GLU A 160 1.57 27.09 8.48
N LEU A 161 0.34 27.65 8.45
CA LEU A 161 -0.91 26.91 8.56
C LEU A 161 -1.23 26.18 7.24
N VAL A 162 -0.30 25.32 6.84
CA VAL A 162 -0.35 24.60 5.58
C VAL A 162 -1.31 23.42 5.63
N GLU A 163 -1.81 23.11 4.45
CA GLU A 163 -2.54 21.89 4.16
C GLU A 163 -1.73 21.08 3.14
N ILE A 164 -1.43 19.82 3.48
CA ILE A 164 -0.59 18.95 2.66
C ILE A 164 -1.41 17.74 2.24
N GLY A 165 -1.60 17.57 0.93
CA GLY A 165 -2.47 16.53 0.39
C GLY A 165 -3.94 16.88 0.60
N GLY A 166 -4.77 15.89 0.97
CA GLY A 166 -6.21 16.09 1.16
C GLY A 166 -6.72 15.90 2.59
N SER A 167 -5.86 15.56 3.56
CA SER A 167 -6.31 15.21 4.92
C SER A 167 -5.38 15.65 6.05
N PHE A 168 -4.21 16.23 5.75
CA PHE A 168 -3.30 16.73 6.77
C PHE A 168 -3.35 18.26 6.82
N ARG A 169 -3.80 18.79 7.96
CA ARG A 169 -3.89 20.23 8.24
C ARG A 169 -3.20 20.51 9.57
N VAL A 170 -2.30 21.49 9.59
CA VAL A 170 -1.54 21.84 10.79
C VAL A 170 -2.44 22.16 12.00
N PRO A 171 -3.52 22.96 11.86
CA PRO A 171 -4.44 23.22 12.98
C PRO A 171 -5.05 21.96 13.58
N ASP A 172 -5.51 21.04 12.72
CA ASP A 172 -6.19 19.82 13.13
C ASP A 172 -5.24 18.90 13.90
N VAL A 173 -3.98 18.81 13.47
CA VAL A 173 -2.95 17.99 14.14
C VAL A 173 -2.58 18.57 15.51
N ILE A 174 -2.49 19.89 15.63
CA ILE A 174 -2.25 20.58 16.91
C ILE A 174 -3.39 20.29 17.89
N GLN A 175 -4.62 20.42 17.42
CA GLN A 175 -5.80 20.15 18.25
C GLN A 175 -5.87 18.67 18.65
N GLN A 176 -5.62 17.75 17.72
CA GLN A 176 -5.59 16.31 18.00
C GLN A 176 -4.45 15.92 18.97
N GLY A 177 -3.31 16.61 18.91
CA GLY A 177 -2.23 16.48 19.88
C GLY A 177 -2.58 17.05 21.26
N GLY A 178 -3.79 17.58 21.45
CA GLY A 178 -4.26 18.14 22.71
C GLY A 178 -3.70 19.53 23.01
N ALA A 179 -3.00 20.16 22.07
CA ALA A 179 -2.46 21.49 22.20
C ALA A 179 -3.48 22.55 21.71
N LYS A 180 -3.26 23.81 22.11
CA LYS A 180 -4.06 24.96 21.68
C LYS A 180 -3.26 25.73 20.64
N LEU A 181 -3.77 25.83 19.42
CA LEU A 181 -3.14 26.65 18.39
C LEU A 181 -3.22 28.13 18.79
N ARG A 182 -2.07 28.82 18.74
CA ARG A 182 -1.97 30.27 18.92
C ARG A 182 -1.24 30.87 17.72
N GLU A 183 -2.01 31.38 16.78
CA GLU A 183 -1.49 31.94 15.54
C GLU A 183 -0.82 33.31 15.78
N VAL A 184 0.30 33.55 15.11
CA VAL A 184 1.05 34.82 15.16
C VAL A 184 1.41 35.30 13.74
N GLY A 185 1.62 36.61 13.58
CA GLY A 185 1.89 37.23 12.28
C GLY A 185 0.64 37.50 11.43
N THR A 186 0.87 37.93 10.19
CA THR A 186 -0.12 38.27 9.16
C THR A 186 0.23 37.61 7.85
#